data_AF-A0A9X9WDI2-F1
#
_entry.id   AF-A0A9X9WDI2-F1
#
_cell.length_a   1.000
_cell.length_b   1.000
_cell.length_c   1.000
_cell.angle_alpha   90.00
_cell.angle_beta   90.00
_cell.angle_gamma   90.00
#
_symmetry.space_group_name_H-M   'P 1'
#
loop_
_entity.id
_entity.type
_entity.pdbx_description
1 polymer ?
#
loop_
_entity_poly.entity_id
_entity_poly.type
_entity_poly.pdbx_seq_one_letter_code
_entity_poly.pdbx_strand_id
1 'polypeptide(L)'
;MLVEIPALLTQAEAVDALRALQAAEWTDGRVTAGHQSAQVKQNLQIAEGSPVHQALGDAVLSALGRSSLFISAVLPQRVFPPLFNRYDPGMTFGAHVDNAIRQIRGTPHRIRTDVSCTLFLTPPEDYDGGELLVQDTYGEQRVKLPAGHAVIYPATSLHRVEPVTRGSRVSSFFWIQSMVRDDTRRRLLFDLDMAINAATPDLPEGHGAPVSLTGVYHNLLRQWAEVA
;
A
#
# COMPACT_ATOMS: atom_id res chain seq x y z
N MET A 1 2.13 3.13 -11.72
CA MET A 1 0.96 2.22 -11.84
C MET A 1 0.12 2.23 -10.56
N LEU A 2 -1.22 2.34 -10.66
CA LEU A 2 -2.15 2.12 -9.52
C LEU A 2 -2.80 0.74 -9.64
N VAL A 3 -2.77 -0.08 -8.57
CA VAL A 3 -3.35 -1.44 -8.55
C VAL A 3 -4.12 -1.67 -7.26
N GLU A 4 -5.32 -2.24 -7.39
CA GLU A 4 -6.08 -2.74 -6.25
C GLU A 4 -5.67 -4.18 -5.90
N ILE A 5 -5.44 -4.44 -4.62
CA ILE A 5 -5.14 -5.76 -4.07
C ILE A 5 -6.37 -6.20 -3.27
N PRO A 6 -7.30 -6.97 -3.88
CA PRO A 6 -8.50 -7.41 -3.21
C PRO A 6 -8.19 -8.41 -2.10
N ALA A 7 -8.97 -8.35 -1.01
CA ALA A 7 -8.90 -9.28 0.10
C ALA A 7 -7.47 -9.57 0.61
N LEU A 8 -6.62 -8.52 0.70
CA LEU A 8 -5.28 -8.64 1.28
C LEU A 8 -5.37 -9.17 2.72
N LEU A 9 -6.27 -8.56 3.50
CA LEU A 9 -6.82 -9.19 4.69
C LEU A 9 -8.14 -9.86 4.33
N THR A 10 -8.37 -11.03 4.90
CA THR A 10 -9.70 -11.64 4.95
C THR A 10 -10.67 -10.71 5.70
N GLN A 11 -11.97 -10.88 5.46
CA GLN A 11 -12.98 -10.10 6.16
C GLN A 11 -12.88 -10.24 7.69
N ALA A 12 -12.58 -11.44 8.19
CA ALA A 12 -12.39 -11.69 9.62
C ALA A 12 -11.17 -10.93 10.17
N GLU A 13 -10.01 -11.03 9.50
CA GLU A 13 -8.81 -10.29 9.90
C GLU A 13 -9.02 -8.77 9.87
N ALA A 14 -9.74 -8.24 8.87
CA ALA A 14 -10.06 -6.82 8.79
C ALA A 14 -10.95 -6.34 9.94
N VAL A 15 -11.98 -7.13 10.30
CA VAL A 15 -12.87 -6.85 11.43
C VAL A 15 -12.11 -6.89 12.76
N ASP A 16 -11.27 -7.90 12.96
CA ASP A 16 -10.48 -8.02 14.19
C ASP A 16 -9.44 -6.89 14.32
N ALA A 17 -8.80 -6.51 13.21
CA ALA A 17 -7.91 -5.36 13.17
C ALA A 17 -8.64 -4.06 13.50
N LEU A 18 -9.82 -3.81 12.91
CA LEU A 18 -10.62 -2.64 13.21
C LEU A 18 -11.04 -2.59 14.68
N ARG A 19 -11.48 -3.73 15.25
CA ARG A 19 -11.86 -3.83 16.67
C ARG A 19 -10.68 -3.50 17.59
N ALA A 20 -9.49 -4.03 17.30
CA ALA A 20 -8.29 -3.71 18.07
C ALA A 20 -7.92 -2.22 18.00
N LEU A 21 -8.07 -1.60 16.82
CA LEU A 21 -7.80 -0.18 16.62
C LEU A 21 -8.84 0.75 17.28
N GLN A 22 -10.11 0.31 17.38
CA GLN A 22 -11.15 1.06 18.10
C GLN A 22 -10.86 1.17 19.60
N ALA A 23 -10.19 0.16 20.19
CA ALA A 23 -9.78 0.15 21.58
C ALA A 23 -8.43 0.83 21.84
N ALA A 24 -7.71 1.24 20.79
CA ALA A 24 -6.39 1.85 20.90
C ALA A 24 -6.46 3.33 21.28
N GLU A 25 -5.37 3.85 21.85
CA GLU A 25 -5.18 5.28 22.04
C GLU A 25 -4.75 5.95 20.74
N TRP A 26 -5.42 7.05 20.41
CA TRP A 26 -5.20 7.82 19.20
C TRP A 26 -4.56 9.16 19.53
N THR A 27 -3.53 9.53 18.76
CA THR A 27 -2.76 10.77 18.91
C THR A 27 -2.77 11.57 17.62
N ASP A 28 -2.35 12.83 17.66
CA ASP A 28 -2.28 13.68 16.48
C ASP A 28 -1.35 13.07 15.40
N GLY A 29 -1.88 12.81 14.21
CA GLY A 29 -1.12 12.12 13.16
C GLY A 29 -0.10 12.99 12.43
N ARG A 30 0.01 14.30 12.73
CA ARG A 30 1.06 15.18 12.20
C ARG A 30 2.47 14.71 12.60
N VAL A 31 2.60 13.94 13.69
CA VAL A 31 3.89 13.42 14.19
C VAL A 31 4.63 12.49 13.22
N THR A 32 3.97 11.99 12.17
CA THR A 32 4.58 11.10 11.16
C THR A 32 4.71 11.73 9.77
N ALA A 33 4.28 12.99 9.63
CA ALA A 33 4.32 13.71 8.37
C ALA A 33 5.67 14.45 8.19
N GLY A 34 6.10 14.61 6.93
CA GLY A 34 7.16 15.55 6.59
C GLY A 34 6.74 17.00 6.87
N HIS A 35 7.70 17.93 6.89
CA HIS A 35 7.43 19.32 7.25
C HIS A 35 6.29 19.97 6.44
N GLN A 36 6.30 19.78 5.11
CA GLN A 36 5.24 20.30 4.23
C GLN A 36 3.91 19.59 4.45
N SER A 37 3.91 18.26 4.44
CA SER A 37 2.68 17.46 4.57
C SER A 37 2.00 17.67 5.93
N ALA A 38 2.75 17.96 7.00
CA ALA A 38 2.19 18.21 8.32
C ALA A 38 1.31 19.47 8.39
N GLN A 39 1.51 20.43 7.48
CA GLN A 39 0.71 21.67 7.42
C GLN A 39 -0.70 21.44 6.90
N VAL A 40 -0.90 20.39 6.10
CA VAL A 40 -2.17 20.06 5.44
C VAL A 40 -2.78 18.76 5.97
N LYS A 41 -2.24 18.20 7.06
CA LYS A 41 -2.67 16.94 7.65
C LYS A 41 -3.46 17.19 8.92
N GLN A 42 -4.70 16.72 8.93
CA GLN A 42 -5.57 16.71 10.09
C GLN A 42 -6.16 15.31 10.22
N ASN A 43 -5.51 14.45 11.01
CA ASN A 43 -5.96 13.10 11.27
C ASN A 43 -5.40 12.59 12.59
N LEU A 44 -5.74 11.36 12.95
CA LEU A 44 -5.22 10.68 14.12
C LEU A 44 -4.39 9.46 13.72
N GLN A 45 -3.45 9.08 14.58
CA GLN A 45 -2.67 7.85 14.47
C GLN A 45 -2.43 7.19 15.82
N ILE A 46 -2.33 5.86 15.82
CA ILE A 46 -1.82 5.13 16.98
C ILE A 46 -0.30 5.37 17.12
N ALA A 47 0.21 5.26 18.33
CA ALA A 47 1.64 5.43 18.60
C ALA A 47 2.46 4.28 17.96
N GLU A 48 3.50 4.66 17.22
CA GLU A 48 4.51 3.73 16.72
C GLU A 48 5.18 3.00 17.90
N GLY A 49 5.30 1.67 17.79
CA GLY A 49 5.89 0.83 18.84
C GLY A 49 4.93 0.43 19.98
N SER A 50 3.68 0.91 19.99
CA SER A 50 2.66 0.36 20.89
C SER A 50 2.40 -1.13 20.60
N PRO A 51 1.92 -1.91 21.59
CA PRO A 51 1.64 -3.34 21.38
C PRO A 51 0.66 -3.60 20.22
N VAL A 52 -0.38 -2.77 20.09
CA VAL A 52 -1.36 -2.88 18.99
C VAL A 52 -0.74 -2.53 17.64
N HIS A 53 0.14 -1.53 17.57
CA HIS A 53 0.88 -1.19 16.35
C HIS A 53 1.76 -2.36 15.87
N GLN A 54 2.51 -2.98 16.79
CA GLN A 54 3.38 -4.11 16.45
C GLN A 54 2.56 -5.31 15.97
N ALA A 55 1.54 -5.72 16.74
CA ALA A 55 0.72 -6.88 16.41
C ALA A 55 0.01 -6.74 15.05
N LEU A 56 -0.60 -5.58 14.79
CA LEU A 56 -1.27 -5.34 13.51
C LEU A 56 -0.29 -5.12 12.37
N GLY A 57 0.87 -4.50 12.63
CA GLY A 57 1.95 -4.38 11.66
C GLY A 57 2.42 -5.74 11.18
N ASP A 58 2.67 -6.68 12.09
CA ASP A 58 3.08 -8.05 11.76
C ASP A 58 2.00 -8.81 10.97
N ALA A 59 0.73 -8.62 11.35
CA ALA A 59 -0.40 -9.21 10.62
C ALA A 59 -0.46 -8.70 9.16
N VAL A 60 -0.30 -7.38 8.96
CA VAL A 60 -0.26 -6.79 7.61
C VAL A 60 0.96 -7.28 6.82
N LEU A 61 2.14 -7.35 7.43
CA LEU A 61 3.35 -7.86 6.76
C LEU A 61 3.21 -9.33 6.34
N SER A 62 2.64 -10.17 7.21
CA SER A 62 2.29 -11.56 6.88
C SER A 62 1.30 -11.62 5.70
N ALA A 63 0.31 -10.74 5.70
CA ALA A 63 -0.68 -10.65 4.64
C ALA A 63 -0.11 -10.25 3.28
N LEU A 64 0.86 -9.34 3.27
CA LEU A 64 1.59 -8.97 2.05
C LEU A 64 2.38 -10.16 1.50
N GLY A 65 3.04 -10.93 2.37
CA GLY A 65 3.85 -12.09 1.98
C GLY A 65 3.07 -13.23 1.32
N ARG A 66 1.77 -13.36 1.62
CA ARG A 66 0.87 -14.38 1.02
C ARG A 66 0.17 -13.92 -0.26
N SER A 67 0.23 -12.63 -0.62
CA SER A 67 -0.47 -12.10 -1.79
C SER A 67 0.41 -12.13 -3.04
N SER A 68 0.18 -13.10 -3.92
CA SER A 68 0.90 -13.22 -5.20
C SER A 68 0.77 -11.96 -6.07
N LEU A 69 -0.43 -11.38 -6.11
CA LEU A 69 -0.70 -10.14 -6.84
C LEU A 69 0.15 -8.96 -6.31
N PHE A 70 0.23 -8.81 -4.98
CA PHE A 70 1.07 -7.77 -4.37
C PHE A 70 2.55 -8.00 -4.68
N ILE A 71 3.03 -9.25 -4.54
CA ILE A 71 4.43 -9.58 -4.82
C ILE A 71 4.78 -9.28 -6.28
N SER A 72 3.93 -9.65 -7.22
CA SER A 72 4.13 -9.39 -8.65
C SER A 72 4.11 -7.90 -8.98
N ALA A 73 3.15 -7.15 -8.43
CA ALA A 73 2.98 -5.74 -8.71
C ALA A 73 4.06 -4.83 -8.07
N VAL A 74 4.58 -5.23 -6.90
CA VAL A 74 5.47 -4.38 -6.10
C VAL A 74 6.93 -4.84 -6.11
N LEU A 75 7.19 -6.15 -6.18
CA LEU A 75 8.53 -6.73 -6.06
C LEU A 75 9.27 -6.20 -4.82
N PRO A 76 8.74 -6.41 -3.60
CA PRO A 76 9.21 -5.72 -2.40
C PRO A 76 10.64 -6.14 -2.01
N GLN A 77 11.53 -5.16 -1.80
CA GLN A 77 12.83 -5.36 -1.14
C GLN A 77 12.72 -5.09 0.36
N ARG A 78 12.05 -4.00 0.76
CA ARG A 78 11.82 -3.64 2.16
C ARG A 78 10.51 -2.87 2.31
N VAL A 79 9.73 -3.24 3.33
CA VAL A 79 8.46 -2.57 3.67
C VAL A 79 8.69 -1.68 4.89
N PHE A 80 8.25 -0.42 4.84
CA PHE A 80 8.18 0.45 6.01
C PHE A 80 7.15 -0.13 6.98
N PRO A 81 7.42 -0.18 8.30
CA PRO A 81 6.46 -0.69 9.27
C PRO A 81 5.05 -0.09 9.07
N PRO A 82 4.00 -0.92 8.90
CA PRO A 82 2.65 -0.44 8.67
C PRO A 82 2.19 0.55 9.74
N LEU A 83 1.81 1.76 9.32
CA LEU A 83 1.22 2.76 10.20
C LEU A 83 -0.30 2.68 10.11
N PHE A 84 -1.00 3.22 11.11
CA PHE A 84 -2.47 3.19 11.15
C PHE A 84 -2.99 4.59 11.43
N ASN A 85 -3.95 5.02 10.62
CA ASN A 85 -4.58 6.34 10.73
C ASN A 85 -6.10 6.24 10.86
N ARG A 86 -6.68 7.29 11.43
CA ARG A 86 -8.12 7.52 11.51
C ARG A 86 -8.44 8.94 11.09
N TYR A 87 -9.48 9.08 10.28
CA TYR A 87 -10.09 10.36 9.91
C TYR A 87 -11.54 10.37 10.39
N ASP A 88 -11.84 11.28 11.31
CA ASP A 88 -13.18 11.55 11.84
C ASP A 88 -13.82 12.72 11.04
N PRO A 89 -15.11 13.06 11.25
CA PRO A 89 -15.75 14.12 10.47
C PRO A 89 -14.98 15.45 10.54
N GLY A 90 -14.73 16.06 9.37
CA GLY A 90 -13.93 17.27 9.19
C GLY A 90 -12.41 17.03 9.00
N MET A 91 -11.92 15.83 9.31
CA MET A 91 -10.50 15.47 9.14
C MET A 91 -10.17 15.17 7.68
N THR A 92 -8.96 15.50 7.25
CA THR A 92 -8.49 15.40 5.86
C THR A 92 -6.96 15.30 5.81
N PHE A 93 -6.43 14.94 4.66
CA PHE A 93 -5.01 15.15 4.35
C PHE A 93 -4.91 15.78 2.97
N GLY A 94 -4.58 17.07 2.93
CA GLY A 94 -4.48 17.84 1.68
C GLY A 94 -3.41 17.31 0.72
N ALA A 95 -3.42 17.88 -0.50
CA ALA A 95 -2.55 17.43 -1.59
C ALA A 95 -1.07 17.48 -1.22
N HIS A 96 -0.38 16.34 -1.39
CA HIS A 96 1.05 16.22 -1.13
C HIS A 96 1.67 15.09 -1.96
N VAL A 97 3.00 15.07 -1.98
CA VAL A 97 3.82 13.96 -2.47
C VAL A 97 4.58 13.40 -1.27
N ASP A 98 4.80 12.09 -1.24
CA ASP A 98 5.53 11.46 -0.16
C ASP A 98 7.02 11.81 -0.19
N ASN A 99 7.65 11.82 0.99
CA ASN A 99 9.11 11.98 1.08
C ASN A 99 9.79 10.79 0.41
N ALA A 100 10.70 11.07 -0.54
CA ALA A 100 11.44 10.07 -1.30
C ALA A 100 12.28 9.10 -0.44
N ILE A 101 12.75 9.56 0.73
CA ILE A 101 13.55 8.77 1.66
C ILE A 101 12.92 8.84 3.06
N ARG A 102 12.73 7.67 3.67
CA ARG A 102 12.17 7.53 5.02
C ARG A 102 13.14 6.78 5.93
N GLN A 103 13.39 7.30 7.12
CA GLN A 103 14.12 6.58 8.18
C GLN A 103 13.13 5.67 8.91
N ILE A 104 13.48 4.39 9.07
CA ILE A 104 12.73 3.49 9.94
C ILE A 104 13.14 3.81 11.39
N ARG A 105 12.18 4.31 12.19
CA ARG A 105 12.44 4.73 13.58
C ARG A 105 13.03 3.58 14.39
N GLY A 106 13.98 3.90 15.26
CA GLY A 106 14.67 2.92 16.11
C GLY A 106 15.69 2.04 15.39
N THR A 107 15.95 2.26 14.10
CA THR A 107 16.94 1.49 13.32
C THR A 107 17.87 2.43 12.54
N PRO A 108 19.06 1.98 12.10
CA PRO A 108 19.89 2.75 11.16
C PRO A 108 19.35 2.73 9.73
N HIS A 109 18.29 1.96 9.44
CA HIS A 109 17.83 1.72 8.08
C HIS A 109 17.00 2.88 7.52
N ARG A 110 17.30 3.21 6.26
CA ARG A 110 16.46 4.06 5.41
C ARG A 110 15.85 3.22 4.30
N ILE A 111 14.71 3.69 3.80
CA ILE A 111 14.13 3.16 2.57
C ILE A 111 13.90 4.29 1.58
N ARG A 112 14.04 3.95 0.31
CA ARG A 112 13.47 4.71 -0.81
C ARG A 112 11.99 4.36 -0.92
N THR A 113 11.14 5.36 -1.02
CA THR A 113 9.69 5.17 -1.16
C THR A 113 9.37 5.04 -2.64
N ASP A 114 9.32 3.81 -3.15
CA ASP A 114 8.97 3.56 -4.56
C ASP A 114 7.46 3.45 -4.72
N VAL A 115 6.81 2.75 -3.79
CA VAL A 115 5.38 2.45 -3.81
C VAL A 115 4.77 2.84 -2.47
N SER A 116 3.64 3.55 -2.53
CA SER A 116 2.77 3.81 -1.38
C SER A 116 1.64 2.79 -1.38
N CYS A 117 1.23 2.36 -0.19
CA CYS A 117 0.14 1.40 0.00
C CYS A 117 -0.85 1.95 1.03
N THR A 118 -2.15 1.75 0.75
CA THR A 118 -3.23 1.98 1.71
C THR A 118 -4.10 0.74 1.79
N LEU A 119 -4.18 0.15 2.97
CA LEU A 119 -5.09 -0.95 3.30
C LEU A 119 -6.30 -0.39 4.05
N PHE A 120 -7.48 -0.60 3.51
CA PHE A 120 -8.74 -0.11 4.06
C PHE A 120 -9.21 -1.04 5.18
N LEU A 121 -9.63 -0.48 6.32
CA LEU A 121 -10.07 -1.25 7.49
C LEU A 121 -11.52 -0.95 7.88
N THR A 122 -12.00 0.28 7.64
CA THR A 122 -13.44 0.59 7.75
C THR A 122 -14.16 0.22 6.45
N PRO A 123 -15.33 -0.47 6.51
CA PRO A 123 -16.21 -0.65 5.35
C PRO A 123 -16.59 0.70 4.71
N PRO A 124 -16.64 0.79 3.37
CA PRO A 124 -16.91 2.05 2.67
C PRO A 124 -18.29 2.65 2.96
N GLU A 125 -19.26 1.83 3.35
CA GLU A 125 -20.62 2.23 3.76
C GLU A 125 -20.68 2.87 5.16
N ASP A 126 -19.66 2.69 6.00
CA ASP A 126 -19.64 3.17 7.38
C ASP A 126 -19.09 4.60 7.52
N TYR A 127 -18.65 5.21 6.41
CA TYR A 127 -18.22 6.60 6.38
C TYR A 127 -18.56 7.29 5.06
N ASP A 128 -18.74 8.60 5.06
CA ASP A 128 -18.95 9.42 3.86
C ASP A 128 -17.74 10.33 3.62
N GLY A 129 -17.44 10.65 2.35
CA GLY A 129 -16.18 11.27 1.97
C GLY A 129 -14.99 10.36 2.22
N GLY A 130 -13.84 10.93 2.56
CA GLY A 130 -12.64 10.17 2.91
C GLY A 130 -12.00 9.42 1.74
N GLU A 131 -12.39 9.71 0.50
CA GLU A 131 -11.78 9.05 -0.65
C GLU A 131 -10.30 9.43 -0.77
N LEU A 132 -9.48 8.44 -1.12
CA LEU A 132 -8.08 8.68 -1.50
C LEU A 132 -8.07 9.08 -2.97
N LEU A 133 -7.61 10.29 -3.25
CA LEU A 133 -7.46 10.79 -4.61
C LEU A 133 -6.00 10.75 -4.99
N VAL A 134 -5.68 10.03 -6.06
CA VAL A 134 -4.31 9.88 -6.58
C VAL A 134 -4.27 10.44 -7.98
N GLN A 135 -3.39 11.43 -8.19
CA GLN A 135 -3.14 11.98 -9.51
C GLN A 135 -2.19 11.08 -10.30
N ASP A 136 -2.59 10.77 -11.52
CA ASP A 136 -1.84 10.06 -12.53
C ASP A 136 -1.70 10.93 -13.79
N THR A 137 -0.93 10.44 -14.76
CA THR A 137 -0.59 11.12 -16.03
C THR A 137 -1.82 11.62 -16.79
N TYR A 138 -2.94 10.90 -16.72
CA TYR A 138 -4.16 11.18 -17.48
C TYR A 138 -5.34 11.67 -16.64
N GLY A 139 -5.12 11.96 -15.35
CA GLY A 139 -6.16 12.49 -14.47
C GLY A 139 -6.09 11.96 -13.06
N GLU A 140 -7.19 12.14 -12.33
CA GLU A 140 -7.32 11.77 -10.92
C GLU A 140 -8.11 10.47 -10.77
N GLN A 141 -7.58 9.54 -9.99
CA GLN A 141 -8.27 8.32 -9.58
C GLN A 141 -8.81 8.50 -8.16
N ARG A 142 -10.10 8.21 -7.97
CA ARG A 142 -10.78 8.29 -6.66
C ARG A 142 -10.96 6.89 -6.11
N VAL A 143 -10.36 6.60 -4.96
CA VAL A 143 -10.27 5.26 -4.40
C VAL A 143 -10.93 5.18 -3.03
N LYS A 144 -11.87 4.25 -2.89
CA LYS A 144 -12.55 3.90 -1.64
C LYS A 144 -12.97 2.44 -1.70
N LEU A 145 -12.21 1.56 -1.04
CA LEU A 145 -12.33 0.11 -1.22
C LEU A 145 -12.99 -0.59 -0.01
N PRO A 146 -13.50 -1.83 -0.19
CA PRO A 146 -13.96 -2.66 0.90
C PRO A 146 -12.90 -2.88 1.98
N ALA A 147 -13.34 -3.10 3.22
CA ALA A 147 -12.42 -3.45 4.31
C ALA A 147 -11.62 -4.73 3.96
N GLY A 148 -10.32 -4.69 4.24
CA GLY A 148 -9.36 -5.74 3.90
C GLY A 148 -8.75 -5.63 2.51
N HIS A 149 -9.26 -4.75 1.64
CA HIS A 149 -8.65 -4.46 0.35
C HIS A 149 -7.57 -3.40 0.49
N ALA A 150 -6.54 -3.47 -0.35
CA ALA A 150 -5.52 -2.45 -0.43
C ALA A 150 -5.45 -1.81 -1.82
N VAL A 151 -4.89 -0.62 -1.89
CA VAL A 151 -4.44 0.02 -3.13
C VAL A 151 -2.97 0.32 -3.02
N ILE A 152 -2.23 0.06 -4.10
CA ILE A 152 -0.83 0.47 -4.26
C ILE A 152 -0.73 1.49 -5.40
N TYR A 153 0.17 2.45 -5.26
CA TYR A 153 0.41 3.51 -6.25
C TYR A 153 1.83 4.07 -6.10
N PRO A 154 2.37 4.78 -7.11
CA PRO A 154 3.70 5.38 -7.00
C PRO A 154 3.74 6.40 -5.87
N ALA A 155 4.75 6.34 -5.00
CA ALA A 155 4.89 7.34 -3.93
C ALA A 155 5.17 8.76 -4.48
N THR A 156 5.53 8.86 -5.76
CA THR A 156 5.70 10.13 -6.49
C THR A 156 4.40 10.80 -6.90
N SER A 157 3.26 10.10 -6.82
CA SER A 157 1.96 10.66 -7.20
C SER A 157 1.52 11.74 -6.22
N LEU A 158 1.04 12.87 -6.75
CA LEU A 158 0.30 13.85 -5.94
C LEU A 158 -0.99 13.18 -5.47
N HIS A 159 -1.24 13.20 -4.18
CA HIS A 159 -2.43 12.57 -3.63
C HIS A 159 -2.98 13.30 -2.40
N ARG A 160 -4.25 13.05 -2.09
CA ARG A 160 -4.93 13.61 -0.92
C ARG A 160 -6.02 12.66 -0.41
N VAL A 161 -6.44 12.85 0.84
CA VAL A 161 -7.63 12.22 1.41
C VAL A 161 -8.68 13.29 1.57
N GLU A 162 -9.79 13.17 0.84
CA GLU A 162 -10.92 14.09 0.95
C GLU A 162 -11.48 14.11 2.39
N PRO A 163 -12.10 15.21 2.84
CA PRO A 163 -12.68 15.28 4.18
C PRO A 163 -13.67 14.15 4.41
N VAL A 164 -13.59 13.51 5.59
CA VAL A 164 -14.67 12.63 6.05
C VAL A 164 -15.82 13.51 6.52
N THR A 165 -17.06 13.17 6.15
CA THR A 165 -18.26 13.95 6.53
C THR A 165 -19.20 13.21 7.47
N ARG A 166 -19.09 11.88 7.53
CA ARG A 166 -19.83 10.99 8.44
C ARG A 166 -18.96 9.79 8.78
N GLY A 167 -19.07 9.26 10.00
CA GLY A 167 -18.36 8.07 10.44
C GLY A 167 -16.85 8.29 10.58
N SER A 168 -16.08 7.21 10.59
CA SER A 168 -14.63 7.27 10.76
C SER A 168 -13.92 6.35 9.77
N ARG A 169 -13.05 6.92 8.94
CA ARG A 169 -12.19 6.17 8.02
C ARG A 169 -10.93 5.72 8.75
N VAL A 170 -10.81 4.42 9.02
CA VAL A 170 -9.61 3.79 9.58
C VAL A 170 -8.89 3.02 8.47
N SER A 171 -7.58 3.18 8.39
CA SER A 171 -6.75 2.49 7.39
C SER A 171 -5.35 2.22 7.93
N SER A 172 -4.67 1.26 7.32
CA SER A 172 -3.22 1.14 7.39
C SER A 172 -2.59 1.78 6.17
N PHE A 173 -1.44 2.44 6.36
CA PHE A 173 -0.69 3.08 5.27
C PHE A 173 0.81 2.92 5.50
N PHE A 174 1.56 2.69 4.42
CA PHE A 174 3.00 2.47 4.46
C PHE A 174 3.63 2.59 3.08
N TRP A 175 4.96 2.52 3.06
CA TRP A 175 5.78 2.62 1.86
C TRP A 175 6.60 1.37 1.66
N ILE A 176 6.93 1.10 0.41
CA ILE A 176 7.73 -0.04 0.00
C ILE A 176 8.89 0.46 -0.85
N GLN A 177 10.09 0.00 -0.52
CA GLN A 177 11.21 0.00 -1.44
C GLN A 177 11.10 -1.26 -2.29
N SER A 178 10.94 -1.08 -3.60
CA SER A 178 10.92 -2.17 -4.56
C SER A 178 12.35 -2.59 -4.89
N MET A 179 12.54 -3.87 -5.19
CA MET A 179 13.76 -4.34 -5.86
C MET A 179 13.94 -3.63 -7.20
N VAL A 180 12.86 -3.24 -7.88
CA VAL A 180 12.91 -2.54 -9.17
C VAL A 180 12.50 -1.09 -8.95
N ARG A 181 13.49 -0.20 -8.92
CA ARG A 181 13.33 1.24 -8.68
C ARG A 181 12.36 1.91 -9.66
N ASP A 182 12.59 1.69 -10.95
CA ASP A 182 11.87 2.36 -12.03
C ASP A 182 10.43 1.83 -12.18
N ASP A 183 9.43 2.73 -12.15
CA ASP A 183 8.00 2.36 -12.23
C ASP A 183 7.66 1.69 -13.56
N THR A 184 8.28 2.11 -14.67
CA THR A 184 8.01 1.53 -16.00
C THR A 184 8.54 0.11 -16.09
N ARG A 185 9.77 -0.15 -15.62
CA ARG A 185 10.36 -1.49 -15.57
C ARG A 185 9.56 -2.43 -14.67
N ARG A 186 9.14 -1.93 -13.50
CA ARG A 186 8.29 -2.69 -12.57
C ARG A 186 6.93 -3.01 -13.19
N ARG A 187 6.32 -2.05 -13.89
CA ARG A 187 5.09 -2.24 -14.66
C ARG A 187 5.23 -3.30 -15.75
N LEU A 188 6.31 -3.25 -16.53
CA LEU A 188 6.57 -4.24 -17.59
C LEU A 188 6.73 -5.66 -17.05
N LEU A 189 7.41 -5.82 -15.91
CA LEU A 189 7.51 -7.11 -15.22
C LEU A 189 6.14 -7.61 -14.77
N PHE A 190 5.34 -6.73 -14.16
CA PHE A 190 3.99 -7.06 -13.71
C PHE A 190 3.08 -7.48 -14.88
N ASP A 191 3.05 -6.71 -15.98
CA ASP A 191 2.24 -7.03 -17.15
C ASP A 191 2.66 -8.38 -17.78
N LEU A 192 3.97 -8.66 -17.83
CA LEU A 192 4.48 -9.94 -18.33
C LEU A 192 4.04 -11.11 -17.45
N ASP A 193 4.16 -11.00 -16.13
CA ASP A 193 3.73 -12.05 -15.19
C ASP A 193 2.22 -12.29 -15.27
N MET A 194 1.41 -11.23 -15.34
CA MET A 194 -0.04 -11.36 -15.52
C MET A 194 -0.39 -12.03 -16.85
N ALA A 195 0.28 -11.67 -17.94
CA ALA A 195 0.07 -12.29 -19.25
C ALA A 195 0.45 -13.79 -19.26
N ILE A 196 1.55 -14.17 -18.61
CA ILE A 196 1.95 -15.57 -18.46
C ILE A 196 0.88 -16.35 -17.69
N ASN A 197 0.45 -15.84 -16.54
CA ASN A 197 -0.54 -16.50 -15.70
C ASN A 197 -1.91 -16.61 -16.38
N ALA A 198 -2.32 -15.60 -17.14
CA ALA A 198 -3.59 -15.61 -17.87
C ALA A 198 -3.59 -16.58 -19.05
N ALA A 199 -2.47 -16.69 -19.79
CA ALA A 199 -2.40 -17.55 -20.98
C ALA A 199 -2.11 -19.02 -20.67
N THR A 200 -1.47 -19.33 -19.53
CA THR A 200 -1.02 -20.69 -19.20
C THR A 200 -2.16 -21.73 -19.15
N PRO A 201 -3.34 -21.46 -18.55
CA PRO A 201 -4.45 -22.43 -18.50
C PRO A 201 -5.00 -22.87 -19.86
N ASP A 202 -4.84 -22.05 -20.91
CA ASP A 202 -5.36 -22.33 -22.25
C ASP A 202 -4.37 -23.11 -23.13
N LEU A 203 -3.13 -23.32 -22.65
CA LEU A 203 -2.10 -24.03 -23.41
C LEU A 203 -2.17 -25.55 -23.15
N PRO A 204 -1.85 -26.37 -24.17
CA PRO A 204 -1.75 -27.81 -23.99
C PRO A 204 -0.76 -28.20 -22.89
N GLU A 205 -1.03 -29.29 -22.18
CA GLU A 205 -0.10 -29.84 -21.20
C GLU A 205 1.26 -30.13 -21.85
N GLY A 206 2.34 -29.73 -21.18
CA GLY A 206 3.71 -29.86 -21.70
C GLY A 206 4.12 -28.81 -22.74
N HIS A 207 3.28 -27.82 -23.05
CA HIS A 207 3.67 -26.71 -23.92
C HIS A 207 4.84 -25.91 -23.29
N GLY A 208 5.91 -25.68 -24.04
CA GLY A 208 7.15 -25.09 -23.50
C GLY A 208 7.11 -23.56 -23.30
N ALA A 209 6.11 -22.86 -23.86
CA ALA A 209 6.07 -21.39 -23.83
C ALA A 209 6.00 -20.78 -22.42
N PRO A 210 5.19 -21.27 -21.47
CA PRO A 210 5.15 -20.72 -20.11
C PRO A 210 6.53 -20.75 -19.45
N VAL A 211 7.25 -21.86 -19.55
CA VAL A 211 8.60 -22.00 -18.99
C VAL A 211 9.57 -21.00 -19.64
N SER A 212 9.50 -20.85 -20.98
CA SER A 212 10.35 -19.91 -21.71
C SER A 212 10.09 -18.46 -21.31
N LEU A 213 8.82 -18.04 -21.23
CA LEU A 213 8.42 -16.68 -20.85
C LEU A 213 8.74 -16.39 -19.38
N THR A 214 8.53 -17.34 -18.47
CA THR A 214 8.97 -17.23 -17.08
C THR A 214 10.49 -17.09 -16.99
N GLY A 215 11.23 -17.78 -17.87
CA GLY A 215 12.67 -17.57 -18.04
C GLY A 215 13.01 -16.12 -18.44
N VAL A 216 12.29 -15.53 -19.40
CA VAL A 216 12.46 -14.12 -19.79
C VAL A 216 12.17 -13.18 -18.61
N TYR A 217 11.05 -13.39 -17.92
CA TYR A 217 10.68 -12.61 -16.72
C TYR A 217 11.80 -12.62 -15.67
N HIS A 218 12.32 -13.78 -15.30
CA HIS A 218 13.40 -13.88 -14.31
C HIS A 218 14.72 -13.26 -14.80
N ASN A 219 15.02 -13.32 -16.09
CA ASN A 219 16.18 -12.66 -16.67
C ASN A 219 16.06 -11.13 -16.62
N LEU A 220 14.88 -10.58 -16.87
CA LEU A 220 14.63 -9.14 -16.74
C LEU A 220 14.69 -8.70 -15.28
N LEU A 221 14.08 -9.47 -14.37
CA LEU A 221 14.16 -9.20 -12.94
C LEU A 221 15.61 -9.18 -12.45
N ARG A 222 16.44 -10.17 -12.84
CA ARG A 222 17.87 -10.18 -12.50
C ARG A 222 18.65 -8.98 -13.04
N GLN A 223 18.25 -8.42 -14.19
CA GLN A 223 18.91 -7.24 -14.76
C GLN A 223 18.51 -5.94 -14.05
N TRP A 224 17.29 -5.87 -13.52
CA TRP A 224 16.72 -4.62 -12.99
C TRP A 224 16.63 -4.56 -11.47
N ALA A 225 16.79 -5.69 -10.78
CA ALA A 225 16.69 -5.75 -9.33
C ALA A 225 17.92 -5.15 -8.61
N GLU A 226 17.63 -4.31 -7.62
CA GLU A 226 18.55 -3.80 -6.61
C GLU A 226 18.22 -4.51 -5.29
N VAL A 227 19.14 -5.34 -4.77
CA VAL A 227 18.90 -6.16 -3.56
C VAL A 227 19.84 -5.84 -2.39
N ALA A 228 20.73 -4.85 -2.56
CA ALA A 228 21.67 -4.39 -1.55
C ALA A 228 21.06 -3.40 -0.54
#